data_AF-A0A353RHY9-F1
#
_entry.id   AF-A0A353RHY9-F1
#
_cell.length_a   1.000
_cell.length_b   1.000
_cell.length_c   1.000
_cell.angle_alpha   90.00
_cell.angle_beta   90.00
_cell.angle_gamma   90.00
#
_symmetry.space_group_name_H-M   'P 1'
#
loop_
_entity.id
_entity.type
_entity.pdbx_description
1 polymer ?
#
loop_
_entity_poly.entity_id
_entity_poly.type
_entity_poly.pdbx_seq_one_letter_code
_entity_poly.pdbx_strand_id
1 'polypeptide(L)'
;MKYRQLITTLLFVATIGCSSRQPEKIFNGKDLSNWNFVLEDDSVPTSHVFSADEGIITVKGEPLGYMYTRKKYRDFTLELEYRWANEASNSGVFFLIEEPATPFPKGIECQLKAGKAGDLVLLSGAVLKEYVLPEGMTERPKFPVVEKKEPSSEKPAGEWNKVKIQVKGGIADIYINDVLQNSATSEVKEGHIGLQSEGKEIQFRNLVIE
;
A
#
# COMPACT_ATOMS: atom_id res chain seq x y z
N MET A 1 -78.37 -4.76 -13.22
CA MET A 1 -77.52 -4.18 -12.13
C MET A 1 -76.07 -4.21 -12.60
N LYS A 2 -75.39 -3.05 -12.60
CA LYS A 2 -74.06 -2.84 -13.20
C LYS A 2 -72.95 -3.42 -12.30
N TYR A 3 -72.13 -4.34 -12.81
CA TYR A 3 -70.88 -4.74 -12.16
C TYR A 3 -69.76 -3.80 -12.62
N ARG A 4 -69.21 -3.01 -11.67
CA ARG A 4 -67.97 -2.23 -11.84
C ARG A 4 -66.78 -3.16 -11.59
N GLN A 5 -65.95 -3.42 -12.59
CA GLN A 5 -64.64 -4.04 -12.39
C GLN A 5 -63.66 -2.98 -11.87
N LEU A 6 -63.13 -3.20 -10.66
CA LEU A 6 -61.98 -2.46 -10.15
C LEU A 6 -60.71 -3.07 -10.74
N ILE A 7 -59.94 -2.28 -11.47
CA ILE A 7 -58.58 -2.64 -11.90
C ILE A 7 -57.63 -2.12 -10.83
N THR A 8 -56.99 -3.02 -10.08
CA THR A 8 -55.94 -2.69 -9.11
C THR A 8 -54.59 -2.78 -9.83
N THR A 9 -54.03 -1.62 -10.20
CA THR A 9 -52.67 -1.54 -10.76
C THR A 9 -51.66 -1.69 -9.63
N LEU A 10 -50.93 -2.81 -9.61
CA LEU A 10 -49.82 -3.05 -8.68
C LEU A 10 -48.58 -2.28 -9.18
N LEU A 11 -48.18 -1.22 -8.48
CA LEU A 11 -46.94 -0.50 -8.76
C LEU A 11 -45.75 -1.31 -8.21
N PHE A 12 -44.94 -1.89 -9.09
CA PHE A 12 -43.66 -2.49 -8.72
C PHE A 12 -42.62 -1.37 -8.56
N VAL A 13 -42.29 -1.01 -7.31
CA VAL A 13 -41.18 -0.11 -7.00
C VAL A 13 -39.89 -0.93 -7.07
N ALA A 14 -39.13 -0.78 -8.16
CA ALA A 14 -37.79 -1.34 -8.27
C ALA A 14 -36.84 -0.54 -7.37
N THR A 15 -36.49 -1.10 -6.21
CA THR A 15 -35.41 -0.56 -5.37
C THR A 15 -34.08 -0.86 -6.07
N ILE A 16 -33.49 0.16 -6.70
CA ILE A 16 -32.11 0.12 -7.16
C ILE A 16 -31.23 0.12 -5.91
N GLY A 17 -30.88 -1.08 -5.43
CA GLY A 17 -29.92 -1.25 -4.36
C GLY A 17 -28.57 -0.74 -4.84
N CYS A 18 -28.15 0.43 -4.36
CA CYS A 18 -26.76 0.86 -4.45
C CYS A 18 -25.94 -0.12 -3.61
N SER A 19 -25.31 -1.10 -4.24
CA SER A 19 -24.42 -2.03 -3.55
C SER A 19 -23.15 -1.25 -3.22
N SER A 20 -23.00 -0.81 -1.97
CA SER A 20 -21.71 -0.34 -1.48
C SER A 20 -20.76 -1.54 -1.50
N ARG A 21 -19.80 -1.52 -2.43
CA ARG A 21 -18.76 -2.54 -2.52
C ARG A 21 -17.99 -2.50 -1.21
N GLN A 22 -18.09 -3.58 -0.43
CA GLN A 22 -17.34 -3.68 0.81
C GLN A 22 -15.84 -3.74 0.48
N PRO A 23 -14.98 -3.04 1.24
CA PRO A 23 -13.53 -3.09 1.03
C PRO A 23 -13.01 -4.53 1.08
N GLU A 24 -12.19 -4.91 0.12
CA GLU A 24 -11.50 -6.20 0.09
C GLU A 24 -10.38 -6.18 1.14
N LYS A 25 -10.34 -7.18 2.03
CA LYS A 25 -9.22 -7.35 2.97
C LYS A 25 -8.07 -8.04 2.25
N ILE A 26 -6.96 -7.35 2.01
CA ILE A 26 -5.77 -7.95 1.37
C ILE A 26 -4.97 -8.82 2.35
N PHE A 27 -5.14 -8.62 3.65
CA PHE A 27 -4.70 -9.55 4.68
C PHE A 27 -5.89 -10.35 5.21
N ASN A 28 -5.78 -11.68 5.23
CA ASN A 28 -6.88 -12.57 5.61
C ASN A 28 -7.21 -12.53 7.13
N GLY A 29 -6.40 -11.84 7.93
CA GLY A 29 -6.60 -11.67 9.37
C GLY A 29 -6.11 -12.83 10.23
N LYS A 30 -5.53 -13.88 9.64
CA LYS A 30 -5.12 -15.11 10.32
C LYS A 30 -3.67 -15.47 10.08
N ASP A 31 -3.25 -15.52 8.82
CA ASP A 31 -1.94 -16.00 8.41
C ASP A 31 -1.49 -15.33 7.11
N LEU A 32 -0.28 -15.64 6.67
CA LEU A 32 0.31 -15.05 5.47
C LEU A 32 0.15 -15.94 4.22
N SER A 33 -0.79 -16.90 4.23
CA SER A 33 -0.95 -17.87 3.13
C SER A 33 -1.31 -17.22 1.79
N ASN A 34 -1.93 -16.04 1.80
CA ASN A 34 -2.31 -15.30 0.59
C ASN A 34 -1.23 -14.32 0.08
N TRP A 35 -0.01 -14.43 0.60
CA TRP A 35 1.15 -13.61 0.22
C TRP A 35 2.26 -14.43 -0.43
N ASN A 36 3.12 -13.73 -1.18
CA ASN A 36 4.40 -14.21 -1.68
C ASN A 36 5.52 -13.48 -0.93
N PHE A 37 6.75 -14.01 -0.99
CA PHE A 37 7.89 -13.48 -0.23
C PHE A 37 9.15 -13.42 -1.09
N VAL A 38 9.98 -12.41 -0.85
CA VAL A 38 11.33 -12.28 -1.39
C VAL A 38 12.24 -11.82 -0.26
N LEU A 39 13.38 -12.49 -0.10
CA LEU A 39 14.46 -12.09 0.80
C LEU A 39 15.76 -11.98 0.01
N GLU A 40 16.64 -11.09 0.44
CA GLU A 40 18.00 -10.97 -0.07
C GLU A 40 18.84 -12.19 0.28
N ASP A 41 18.72 -12.67 1.52
CA ASP A 41 19.29 -13.94 1.98
C ASP A 41 18.19 -15.01 1.95
N ASP A 42 18.21 -15.83 0.91
CA ASP A 42 17.24 -16.90 0.68
C ASP A 42 17.48 -18.14 1.56
N SER A 43 18.57 -18.17 2.32
CA SER A 43 18.85 -19.22 3.31
C SER A 43 18.03 -19.04 4.59
N VAL A 44 17.53 -17.82 4.86
CA VAL A 44 16.70 -17.50 6.03
C VAL A 44 15.25 -17.91 5.75
N PRO A 45 14.62 -18.77 6.58
CA PRO A 45 13.20 -19.08 6.45
C PRO A 45 12.36 -17.79 6.55
N THR A 46 11.44 -17.58 5.60
CA THR A 46 10.61 -16.36 5.58
C THR A 46 9.78 -16.20 6.86
N SER A 47 9.42 -17.28 7.54
CA SER A 47 8.73 -17.28 8.83
C SER A 47 9.56 -16.70 10.00
N HIS A 48 10.88 -16.56 9.84
CA HIS A 48 11.72 -15.85 10.80
C HIS A 48 11.64 -14.33 10.63
N VAL A 49 11.18 -13.86 9.47
CA VAL A 49 11.13 -12.43 9.10
C VAL A 49 9.70 -11.91 9.11
N PHE A 50 8.77 -12.66 8.54
CA PHE A 50 7.35 -12.31 8.39
C PHE A 50 6.48 -13.26 9.21
N SER A 51 5.67 -12.70 10.11
CA SER A 51 4.69 -13.46 10.88
C SER A 51 3.35 -12.72 10.95
N ALA A 52 2.30 -13.45 11.30
CA ALA A 52 0.99 -12.87 11.55
C ALA A 52 0.35 -13.52 12.77
N ASP A 53 -0.23 -12.71 13.63
CA ASP A 53 -0.97 -13.14 14.81
C ASP A 53 -2.00 -12.06 15.20
N GLU A 54 -3.16 -12.48 15.70
CA GLU A 54 -4.24 -11.59 16.15
C GLU A 54 -4.60 -10.43 15.20
N GLY A 55 -4.54 -10.66 13.88
CA GLY A 55 -4.85 -9.63 12.89
C GLY A 55 -3.73 -8.59 12.66
N ILE A 56 -2.53 -8.84 13.19
CA ILE A 56 -1.34 -8.00 13.01
C ILE A 56 -0.28 -8.78 12.23
N ILE A 57 0.24 -8.18 11.17
CA ILE A 57 1.44 -8.66 10.48
C ILE A 57 2.66 -8.05 11.17
N THR A 58 3.66 -8.85 11.52
CA THR A 58 4.95 -8.38 12.04
C THR A 58 6.04 -8.69 11.03
N VAL A 59 6.88 -7.69 10.74
CA VAL A 59 8.06 -7.80 9.87
C VAL A 59 9.29 -7.42 10.67
N LYS A 60 10.29 -8.30 10.76
CA LYS A 60 11.49 -8.09 11.60
C LYS A 60 12.41 -6.97 11.10
N GLY A 61 12.43 -6.71 9.80
CA GLY A 61 13.27 -5.69 9.18
C GLY A 61 14.64 -6.20 8.69
N GLU A 62 14.99 -7.45 9.00
CA GLU A 62 16.23 -8.09 8.54
C GLU A 62 16.03 -9.60 8.33
N PRO A 63 16.63 -10.21 7.28
CA PRO A 63 17.34 -9.57 6.16
C PRO A 63 16.44 -8.67 5.30
N LEU A 64 17.06 -7.94 4.36
CA LEU A 64 16.34 -7.13 3.39
C LEU A 64 15.39 -8.01 2.56
N GLY A 65 14.21 -7.48 2.25
CA GLY A 65 13.24 -8.19 1.44
C GLY A 65 11.86 -7.57 1.52
N TYR A 66 10.85 -8.32 1.11
CA TYR A 66 9.47 -7.89 1.16
C TYR A 66 8.51 -9.07 0.98
N MET A 67 7.30 -8.90 1.50
CA MET A 67 6.15 -9.74 1.15
C MET A 67 5.24 -8.98 0.21
N TYR A 68 4.57 -9.65 -0.71
CA TYR A 68 3.67 -9.00 -1.67
C TYR A 68 2.42 -9.82 -1.99
N THR A 69 1.36 -9.13 -2.40
CA THR A 69 0.06 -9.73 -2.70
C THR A 69 0.16 -10.68 -3.88
N ARG A 70 -0.57 -11.80 -3.86
CA ARG A 70 -0.67 -12.69 -5.03
C ARG A 70 -1.36 -12.02 -6.23
N LYS A 71 -2.33 -11.14 -5.95
CA LYS A 71 -3.11 -10.39 -6.94
C LYS A 71 -2.43 -9.06 -7.27
N LYS A 72 -2.60 -8.61 -8.51
CA LYS A 72 -2.29 -7.24 -8.95
C LYS A 72 -3.54 -6.36 -8.85
N TYR A 73 -3.35 -5.09 -8.54
CA TYR A 73 -4.42 -4.10 -8.38
C TYR A 73 -4.17 -2.91 -9.29
N ARG A 74 -5.26 -2.30 -9.75
CA ARG A 74 -5.31 -1.07 -10.53
C ARG A 74 -6.45 -0.21 -10.02
N ASP A 75 -6.36 1.10 -10.24
CA ASP A 75 -7.43 2.06 -9.91
C ASP A 75 -8.02 1.84 -8.50
N PHE A 76 -7.17 1.81 -7.47
CA PHE A 76 -7.50 1.36 -6.12
C PHE A 76 -7.31 2.44 -5.05
N THR A 77 -7.99 2.29 -3.92
CA THR A 77 -7.61 2.95 -2.66
C THR A 77 -7.17 1.90 -1.65
N LEU A 78 -5.89 1.90 -1.28
CA LEU A 78 -5.33 1.07 -0.21
C LEU A 78 -5.31 1.89 1.08
N GLU A 79 -5.89 1.34 2.13
CA GLU A 79 -5.70 1.85 3.50
C GLU A 79 -5.08 0.78 4.38
N LEU A 80 -4.13 1.18 5.22
CA LEU A 80 -3.56 0.34 6.26
C LEU A 80 -3.06 1.17 7.43
N GLU A 81 -2.80 0.50 8.54
CA GLU A 81 -2.08 1.09 9.67
C GLU A 81 -0.73 0.40 9.85
N TYR A 82 0.29 1.18 10.23
CA TYR A 82 1.61 0.69 10.60
C TYR A 82 2.08 1.28 11.93
N ARG A 83 3.00 0.60 12.60
CA ARG A 83 3.82 1.19 13.67
C ARG A 83 5.21 0.57 13.69
N TRP A 84 6.23 1.37 13.94
CA TRP A 84 7.51 0.79 14.38
C TRP A 84 7.32 0.26 15.80
N ALA A 85 7.62 -1.02 16.03
CA ALA A 85 7.18 -1.71 17.25
C ALA A 85 7.81 -1.12 18.53
N ASN A 86 9.10 -0.80 18.48
CA ASN A 86 9.88 -0.37 19.64
C ASN A 86 10.59 0.97 19.42
N GLU A 87 11.32 1.10 18.31
CA GLU A 87 12.09 2.29 17.96
C GLU A 87 11.76 2.75 16.55
N ALA A 88 11.85 4.06 16.31
CA ALA A 88 11.60 4.63 15.00
C ALA A 88 12.65 4.11 14.02
N SER A 89 12.22 3.57 12.87
CA SER A 89 13.10 2.82 11.97
C SER A 89 12.75 3.03 10.50
N ASN A 90 13.14 2.08 9.65
CA ASN A 90 12.83 2.02 8.24
C ASN A 90 11.80 0.92 7.93
N SER A 91 11.10 1.05 6.81
CA SER A 91 10.29 0.07 6.06
C SER A 91 9.57 0.85 4.94
N GLY A 92 8.64 0.22 4.24
CA GLY A 92 7.98 0.79 3.08
C GLY A 92 6.74 0.00 2.70
N VAL A 93 5.75 0.71 2.14
CA VAL A 93 4.63 0.08 1.43
C VAL A 93 4.92 0.19 -0.05
N PHE A 94 5.20 -0.95 -0.68
CA PHE A 94 5.41 -1.03 -2.11
C PHE A 94 4.06 -1.10 -2.83
N PHE A 95 3.91 -0.40 -3.94
CA PHE A 95 2.72 -0.45 -4.77
C PHE A 95 3.10 -0.33 -6.25
N LEU A 96 2.18 -0.78 -7.12
CA LEU A 96 2.44 -0.91 -8.55
C LEU A 96 3.72 -1.72 -8.84
N ILE A 97 3.97 -2.77 -8.06
CA ILE A 97 5.05 -3.73 -8.33
C ILE A 97 4.73 -4.41 -9.67
N GLU A 98 5.53 -4.12 -10.68
CA GLU A 98 5.41 -4.70 -12.03
C GLU A 98 5.90 -6.15 -12.01
N GLU A 99 7.13 -6.32 -11.52
CA GLU A 99 7.89 -7.55 -11.50
C GLU A 99 8.60 -7.69 -10.14
N PRO A 100 8.36 -8.79 -9.40
CA PRO A 100 9.14 -9.13 -8.22
C PRO A 100 10.61 -9.40 -8.61
N ALA A 101 11.54 -8.84 -7.85
CA ALA A 101 12.97 -9.05 -7.96
C ALA A 101 13.66 -8.92 -6.60
N THR A 102 14.90 -9.41 -6.48
CA THR A 102 15.72 -9.32 -5.27
C THR A 102 16.79 -8.22 -5.41
N PRO A 103 17.09 -7.44 -4.36
CA PRO A 103 16.35 -7.35 -3.09
C PRO A 103 15.10 -6.45 -3.19
N PHE A 104 14.98 -5.66 -4.26
CA PHE A 104 13.87 -4.73 -4.49
C PHE A 104 13.14 -5.04 -5.80
N PRO A 105 11.79 -5.02 -5.82
CA PRO A 105 11.03 -5.16 -7.05
C PRO A 105 11.18 -3.91 -7.93
N LYS A 106 10.74 -4.01 -9.18
CA LYS A 106 10.43 -2.81 -9.97
C LYS A 106 9.04 -2.31 -9.56
N GLY A 107 8.98 -1.14 -8.93
CA GLY A 107 7.76 -0.56 -8.38
C GLY A 107 8.02 0.75 -7.64
N ILE A 108 6.99 1.26 -6.98
CA ILE A 108 7.08 2.51 -6.21
C ILE A 108 6.92 2.16 -4.73
N GLU A 109 7.73 2.79 -3.89
CA GLU A 109 7.65 2.69 -2.44
C GLU A 109 7.06 3.98 -1.87
N CYS A 110 5.96 3.86 -1.12
CA CYS A 110 5.61 4.82 -0.10
C CYS A 110 6.52 4.56 1.11
N GLN A 111 7.49 5.45 1.30
CA GLN A 111 8.50 5.35 2.35
C GLN A 111 7.84 5.34 3.74
N LEU A 112 8.37 4.54 4.68
CA LEU A 112 7.99 4.53 6.10
C LEU A 112 9.20 4.68 7.04
N LYS A 113 10.33 5.18 6.53
CA LYS A 113 11.46 5.66 7.33
C LYS A 113 11.03 6.84 8.19
N ALA A 114 11.38 6.79 9.47
CA ALA A 114 11.11 7.86 10.42
C ALA A 114 11.54 9.25 9.90
N GLY A 115 10.62 10.20 9.91
CA GLY A 115 10.76 11.56 9.40
C GLY A 115 10.63 11.70 7.89
N LYS A 116 10.45 10.59 7.17
CA LYS A 116 10.39 10.49 5.71
C LYS A 116 9.15 9.74 5.24
N ALA A 117 8.17 9.49 6.13
CA ALA A 117 6.98 8.76 5.72
C ALA A 117 6.17 9.55 4.68
N GLY A 118 5.80 8.89 3.59
CA GLY A 118 5.11 9.51 2.46
C GLY A 118 6.01 10.08 1.37
N ASP A 119 7.35 10.04 1.53
CA ASP A 119 8.24 10.20 0.38
C ASP A 119 8.01 9.02 -0.60
N LEU A 120 8.22 9.26 -1.89
CA LEU A 120 8.10 8.22 -2.92
C LEU A 120 9.48 7.81 -3.42
N VAL A 121 9.90 6.58 -3.13
CA VAL A 121 11.16 6.02 -3.61
C VAL A 121 10.91 5.17 -4.87
N LEU A 122 11.72 5.40 -5.90
CA LEU A 122 11.60 4.73 -7.20
C LEU A 122 12.53 3.51 -7.25
N LEU A 123 11.95 2.32 -7.19
CA LEU A 123 12.69 1.06 -7.09
C LEU A 123 13.00 0.48 -8.47
N SER A 124 14.22 0.00 -8.65
CA SER A 124 14.67 -0.80 -9.80
C SER A 124 14.25 -0.23 -11.17
N GLY A 125 14.44 1.08 -11.35
CA GLY A 125 14.15 1.78 -12.61
C GLY A 125 12.71 2.25 -12.77
N ALA A 126 11.87 2.18 -11.73
CA ALA A 126 10.56 2.83 -11.73
C ALA A 126 10.67 4.35 -12.01
N VAL A 127 9.62 4.91 -12.59
CA VAL A 127 9.55 6.32 -13.02
C VAL A 127 8.24 6.94 -12.57
N LEU A 128 8.33 8.14 -12.02
CA LEU A 128 7.21 9.06 -11.80
C LEU A 128 7.50 10.36 -12.57
N LYS A 129 6.47 11.01 -13.10
CA LYS A 129 6.62 12.26 -13.89
C LYS A 129 7.22 13.41 -13.09
N GLU A 130 7.00 13.40 -11.78
CA GLU A 130 7.36 14.44 -10.84
C GLU A 130 8.81 14.32 -10.38
N TYR A 131 9.46 13.18 -10.63
CA TYR A 131 10.89 13.09 -10.40
C TYR A 131 11.64 13.87 -11.47
N VAL A 132 12.39 14.87 -11.01
CA VAL A 132 13.39 15.59 -11.81
C VAL A 132 14.77 15.31 -11.24
N LEU A 133 15.75 15.15 -12.13
CA LEU A 133 17.14 15.01 -11.70
C LEU A 133 17.57 16.32 -11.02
N PRO A 134 18.07 16.29 -9.77
CA PRO A 134 18.48 17.50 -9.07
C PRO A 134 19.56 18.26 -9.84
N GLU A 135 19.56 19.59 -9.68
CA GLU A 135 20.57 20.45 -10.29
C GLU A 135 21.99 20.01 -9.88
N GLY A 136 22.90 19.96 -10.85
CA GLY A 136 24.28 19.52 -10.64
C GLY A 136 24.50 18.00 -10.68
N MET A 137 23.44 17.20 -10.77
CA MET A 137 23.58 15.76 -11.02
C MET A 137 23.54 15.45 -12.51
N THR A 138 24.42 14.54 -12.95
CA THR A 138 24.46 14.05 -14.34
C THR A 138 23.89 12.64 -14.49
N GLU A 139 23.79 11.89 -13.39
CA GLU A 139 23.34 10.51 -13.38
C GLU A 139 22.15 10.34 -12.44
N ARG A 140 21.17 9.55 -12.87
CA ARG A 140 20.01 9.19 -12.05
C ARG A 140 20.48 8.34 -10.85
N PRO A 141 20.13 8.70 -9.60
CA PRO A 141 20.44 7.87 -8.44
C PRO A 141 19.87 6.46 -8.56
N LYS A 142 20.47 5.51 -7.85
CA LYS A 142 19.95 4.13 -7.75
C LYS A 142 18.52 4.08 -7.17
N PHE A 143 18.25 4.95 -6.18
CA PHE A 143 16.95 5.13 -5.55
C PHE A 143 16.53 6.60 -5.63
N PRO A 144 16.01 7.05 -6.77
CA PRO A 144 15.44 8.39 -6.91
C PRO A 144 14.28 8.59 -5.95
N VAL A 145 14.14 9.80 -5.41
CA VAL A 145 13.09 10.13 -4.44
C VAL A 145 12.30 11.35 -4.92
N VAL A 146 10.97 11.27 -4.83
CA VAL A 146 10.09 12.44 -4.85
C VAL A 146 9.73 12.74 -3.40
N GLU A 147 10.27 13.83 -2.85
CA GLU A 147 10.05 14.18 -1.45
C GLU A 147 8.59 14.58 -1.18
N LYS A 148 8.11 14.30 0.03
CA LYS A 148 6.81 14.79 0.49
C LYS A 148 6.77 16.32 0.55
N LYS A 149 5.56 16.87 0.40
CA LYS A 149 5.31 18.32 0.27
C LYS A 149 4.96 18.99 1.59
N GLU A 150 4.49 18.22 2.57
CA GLU A 150 4.08 18.73 3.88
C GLU A 150 5.08 18.29 4.97
N PRO A 151 5.10 18.97 6.13
CA PRO A 151 5.79 18.46 7.31
C PRO A 151 5.35 17.04 7.67
N SER A 152 6.24 16.31 8.35
CA SER A 152 5.89 14.97 8.83
C SER A 152 4.66 15.02 9.74
N SER A 153 3.70 14.16 9.43
CA SER A 153 2.49 13.92 10.22
C SER A 153 2.58 12.61 11.02
N GLU A 154 3.77 12.00 11.08
CA GLU A 154 4.02 10.71 11.74
C GLU A 154 3.86 10.82 13.27
N LYS A 155 3.32 9.77 13.87
CA LYS A 155 3.33 9.55 15.32
C LYS A 155 4.62 8.84 15.74
N PRO A 156 5.06 8.98 16.99
CA PRO A 156 6.24 8.30 17.52
C PRO A 156 6.18 6.78 17.40
N ALA A 157 7.32 6.12 17.58
CA ALA A 157 7.40 4.66 17.67
C ALA A 157 6.48 4.10 18.77
N GLY A 158 5.92 2.93 18.50
CA GLY A 158 4.90 2.28 19.33
C GLY A 158 3.46 2.70 18.99
N GLU A 159 3.26 3.87 18.37
CA GLU A 159 1.94 4.38 17.99
C GLU A 159 1.56 4.02 16.54
N TRP A 160 0.26 3.78 16.33
CA TRP A 160 -0.29 3.44 15.02
C TRP A 160 -0.47 4.69 14.14
N ASN A 161 0.21 4.67 13.00
CA ASN A 161 0.10 5.60 11.89
C ASN A 161 -0.81 5.01 10.81
N LYS A 162 -1.62 5.85 10.16
CA LYS A 162 -2.45 5.46 9.00
C LYS A 162 -1.75 5.85 7.70
N VAL A 163 -1.70 4.93 6.75
CA VAL A 163 -1.29 5.15 5.36
C VAL A 163 -2.51 4.99 4.48
N LYS A 164 -2.72 5.92 3.56
CA LYS A 164 -3.67 5.75 2.45
C LYS A 164 -2.96 6.05 1.13
N ILE A 165 -3.02 5.09 0.20
CA ILE A 165 -2.47 5.21 -1.15
C ILE A 165 -3.65 5.11 -2.13
N GLN A 166 -3.94 6.19 -2.84
CA GLN A 166 -5.00 6.22 -3.84
C GLN A 166 -4.38 6.29 -5.22
N VAL A 167 -4.57 5.24 -6.02
CA VAL A 167 -4.12 5.20 -7.42
C VAL A 167 -5.34 5.30 -8.32
N LYS A 168 -5.41 6.32 -9.18
CA LYS A 168 -6.50 6.48 -10.16
C LYS A 168 -5.96 6.98 -11.49
N GLY A 169 -6.11 6.18 -12.54
CA GLY A 169 -5.61 6.53 -13.87
C GLY A 169 -4.09 6.71 -13.95
N GLY A 170 -3.34 6.20 -12.97
CA GLY A 170 -1.88 6.38 -12.83
C GLY A 170 -1.46 7.49 -11.88
N ILE A 171 -2.38 8.35 -11.42
CA ILE A 171 -2.10 9.34 -10.37
C ILE A 171 -2.15 8.62 -9.03
N ALA A 172 -1.08 8.71 -8.25
CA ALA A 172 -0.91 8.15 -6.92
C ALA A 172 -0.84 9.27 -5.87
N ASP A 173 -1.89 9.39 -5.05
CA ASP A 173 -1.94 10.29 -3.90
C ASP A 173 -1.62 9.51 -2.61
N ILE A 174 -0.68 10.03 -1.82
CA ILE A 174 -0.17 9.40 -0.61
C ILE A 174 -0.54 10.25 0.59
N TYR A 175 -1.25 9.64 1.55
CA TYR A 175 -1.61 10.28 2.80
C TYR A 175 -0.99 9.55 3.98
N ILE A 176 -0.44 10.32 4.92
CA ILE A 176 0.01 9.84 6.22
C ILE A 176 -0.80 10.57 7.29
N ASN A 177 -1.53 9.82 8.12
CA ASN A 177 -2.44 10.37 9.14
C ASN A 177 -3.35 11.48 8.57
N ASP A 178 -4.01 11.18 7.45
CA ASP A 178 -4.95 12.03 6.72
C ASP A 178 -4.36 13.33 6.10
N VAL A 179 -3.05 13.57 6.24
CA VAL A 179 -2.33 14.65 5.54
C VAL A 179 -1.84 14.13 4.19
N LEU A 180 -2.18 14.83 3.09
CA LEU A 180 -1.66 14.55 1.75
C LEU A 180 -0.16 14.88 1.70
N GLN A 181 0.68 13.85 1.79
CA GLN A 181 2.13 14.00 1.78
C GLN A 181 2.68 14.09 0.37
N ASN A 182 2.10 13.35 -0.59
CA ASN A 182 2.62 13.31 -1.96
C ASN A 182 1.53 13.06 -2.99
N SER A 183 1.79 13.49 -4.22
CA SER A 183 0.95 13.23 -5.39
C SER A 183 1.84 13.15 -6.62
N ALA A 184 1.81 12.01 -7.30
CA ALA A 184 2.67 11.74 -8.44
C ALA A 184 2.02 10.83 -9.49
N THR A 185 2.51 10.87 -10.72
CA THR A 185 1.93 10.20 -11.88
C THR A 185 2.85 9.10 -12.40
N SER A 186 2.35 7.87 -12.42
CA SER A 186 2.97 6.70 -13.03
C SER A 186 2.32 6.35 -14.38
N GLU A 187 3.13 5.90 -15.34
CA GLU A 187 2.61 5.26 -16.55
C GLU A 187 2.17 3.80 -16.29
N VAL A 188 2.73 3.17 -15.25
CA VAL A 188 2.29 1.86 -14.75
C VAL A 188 1.01 2.07 -13.95
N LYS A 189 -0.04 1.31 -14.28
CA LYS A 189 -1.38 1.49 -13.70
C LYS A 189 -1.89 0.26 -12.96
N GLU A 190 -1.15 -0.84 -13.03
CA GLU A 190 -1.48 -2.10 -12.38
C GLU A 190 -0.22 -2.76 -11.81
N GLY A 191 -0.29 -3.29 -10.60
CA GLY A 191 0.81 -4.06 -10.01
C GLY A 191 0.48 -4.64 -8.64
N HIS A 192 1.42 -5.38 -8.06
CA HIS A 192 1.25 -5.92 -6.70
C HIS A 192 1.43 -4.82 -5.63
N ILE A 193 0.95 -5.13 -4.43
CA ILE A 193 1.18 -4.35 -3.21
C ILE A 193 2.12 -5.15 -2.32
N GLY A 194 3.07 -4.51 -1.66
CA GLY A 194 4.03 -5.19 -0.79
C GLY A 194 4.38 -4.43 0.48
N LEU A 195 4.90 -5.16 1.46
CA LEU A 195 5.39 -4.65 2.74
C LEU A 195 6.86 -5.02 2.87
N GLN A 196 7.71 -4.02 3.10
CA GLN A 196 9.15 -4.19 3.11
C GLN A 196 9.69 -4.69 4.46
N SER A 197 10.66 -5.59 4.39
CA SER A 197 11.60 -5.89 5.45
C SER A 197 12.86 -5.05 5.25
N GLU A 198 13.02 -3.99 6.04
CA GLU A 198 14.25 -3.21 6.15
C GLU A 198 14.30 -2.54 7.52
N GLY A 199 15.46 -2.51 8.17
CA GLY A 199 15.64 -1.80 9.44
C GLY A 199 15.27 -2.64 10.66
N LYS A 200 14.22 -2.24 11.38
CA LYS A 200 13.80 -2.85 12.65
C LYS A 200 12.35 -3.32 12.57
N GLU A 201 11.90 -3.97 13.64
CA GLU A 201 10.57 -4.55 13.70
C GLU A 201 9.47 -3.50 13.47
N ILE A 202 8.63 -3.78 12.49
CA ILE A 202 7.46 -2.99 12.12
C ILE A 202 6.23 -3.89 12.09
N GLN A 203 5.09 -3.32 12.44
CA GLN A 203 3.81 -4.02 12.47
C GLN A 203 2.79 -3.33 11.57
N PHE A 204 1.93 -4.12 10.93
CA PHE A 204 0.86 -3.66 10.06
C PHE A 204 -0.48 -4.28 10.44
N ARG A 205 -1.57 -3.52 10.30
CA ARG A 205 -2.95 -4.03 10.48
C ARG A 205 -3.94 -3.28 9.61
N ASN A 206 -5.18 -3.78 9.56
CA ASN A 206 -6.30 -3.15 8.86
C ASN A 206 -6.03 -2.89 7.37
N LEU A 207 -5.31 -3.79 6.69
CA LEU A 207 -5.00 -3.66 5.26
C LEU A 207 -6.25 -3.95 4.42
N VAL A 208 -6.84 -2.90 3.87
CA VAL A 208 -8.06 -2.95 3.05
C VAL A 208 -7.86 -2.22 1.73
N ILE A 209 -8.55 -2.70 0.70
CA ILE A 209 -8.50 -2.11 -0.64
C ILE A 209 -9.90 -1.97 -1.24
N GLU A 210 -10.15 -0.85 -1.91
CA GLU A 210 -11.38 -0.55 -2.67
C GLU A 210 -11.10 -0.38 -4.16
#